data_AF-A0A436DAB4-F1
#
_entry.id   AF-A0A436DAB4-F1
#
_cell.length_a   1.000
_cell.length_b   1.000
_cell.length_c   1.000
_cell.angle_alpha   90.00
_cell.angle_beta   90.00
_cell.angle_gamma   90.00
#
_symmetry.space_group_name_H-M   'P 1'
#
loop_
_entity.id
_entity.type
_entity.pdbx_description
1 polymer ?
#
loop_
_entity_poly.entity_id
_entity_poly.type
_entity_poly.pdbx_seq_one_letter_code
_entity_poly.pdbx_strand_id
1 'polypeptide(L)'
;SVILDDEKTGIAAKLRHIRAAGVHLELDDFGIGYASLSHVNPNEIDRLKIDRRFVQNIHENGDNSKIVRAITELARGLGISIVAEGAETEAELDSLMAIGCDQVQGYSIAFPMPHDKALEWLTARMPKKAKLTVLQGSLA
;
A
#
# COMPACT_ATOMS: atom_id res chain seq x y z
N SER A 1 12.57 -11.51 -1.15
CA SER A 1 11.62 -12.49 -1.67
C SER A 1 11.49 -13.65 -0.69
N VAL A 2 10.38 -13.70 0.06
CA VAL A 2 10.04 -14.83 0.93
C VAL A 2 9.10 -15.73 0.12
N ILE A 3 9.43 -17.02 0.06
CA ILE A 3 8.63 -18.01 -0.67
C ILE A 3 7.48 -18.45 0.26
N LEU A 4 6.25 -18.16 -0.14
CA LEU A 4 5.02 -18.59 0.55
C LEU A 4 4.60 -19.98 0.03
N ASP A 5 5.48 -20.98 0.16
CA ASP A 5 5.15 -22.35 -0.23
C ASP A 5 4.86 -23.18 1.02
N ASP A 6 3.57 -23.45 1.25
CA ASP A 6 3.05 -24.01 2.50
C ASP A 6 3.37 -25.51 2.66
N GLU A 7 3.50 -26.27 1.56
CA GLU A 7 3.49 -27.74 1.65
C GLU A 7 4.73 -28.35 2.32
N LYS A 8 5.87 -27.64 2.36
CA LYS A 8 7.12 -28.19 2.92
C LYS A 8 7.81 -27.34 3.98
N THR A 9 7.44 -26.07 4.13
CA THR A 9 8.26 -25.10 4.88
C THR A 9 7.64 -24.66 6.22
N GLY A 10 6.31 -24.80 6.37
CA GLY A 10 5.57 -24.30 7.53
C GLY A 10 5.56 -22.77 7.66
N ILE A 11 5.96 -22.05 6.61
CA ILE A 11 6.05 -20.58 6.60
C ILE A 11 4.67 -19.95 6.79
N ALA A 12 3.64 -20.47 6.11
CA ALA A 12 2.30 -19.90 6.19
C ALA A 12 1.73 -19.98 7.62
N ALA A 13 1.97 -21.09 8.33
CA ALA A 13 1.59 -21.22 9.74
C ALA A 13 2.27 -20.16 10.64
N LYS A 14 3.55 -19.84 10.39
CA LYS A 14 4.27 -18.80 11.13
C LYS A 14 3.74 -17.40 10.81
N LEU A 15 3.44 -17.11 9.55
CA LEU A 15 2.85 -15.83 9.14
C LEU A 15 1.46 -15.65 9.74
N ARG A 16 0.63 -16.68 9.73
CA ARG A 16 -0.66 -16.67 10.44
C ARG A 16 -0.50 -16.40 11.93
N HIS A 17 0.53 -16.95 12.58
CA HIS A 17 0.83 -16.66 13.98
C HIS A 17 1.26 -15.21 14.23
N ILE A 18 2.14 -14.66 13.38
CA ILE A 18 2.57 -13.26 13.45
C ILE A 18 1.38 -12.32 13.23
N ARG A 19 0.53 -12.61 12.25
CA ARG A 19 -0.68 -11.85 11.97
C ARG A 19 -1.69 -11.92 13.11
N ALA A 20 -1.86 -13.10 13.71
CA ALA A 20 -2.71 -13.28 14.90
C ALA A 20 -2.21 -12.47 16.12
N ALA A 21 -0.93 -12.11 16.16
CA ALA A 21 -0.37 -11.19 17.16
C ALA A 21 -0.65 -9.70 16.86
N GLY A 22 -1.39 -9.39 15.79
CA GLY A 22 -1.77 -8.02 15.40
C GLY A 22 -0.76 -7.32 14.48
N VAL A 23 0.22 -8.04 13.94
CA VAL A 23 1.19 -7.48 12.98
C VAL A 23 0.58 -7.50 11.58
N HIS A 24 0.64 -6.36 10.90
CA HIS A 24 0.21 -6.22 9.51
C HIS A 24 1.27 -6.80 8.56
N LEU A 25 0.84 -7.64 7.62
CA LEU A 25 1.74 -8.29 6.67
C LEU A 25 1.53 -7.75 5.26
N GLU A 26 2.61 -7.27 4.65
CA GLU A 26 2.60 -6.72 3.28
C GLU A 26 3.49 -7.57 2.37
N LEU A 27 3.01 -7.85 1.16
CA LEU A 27 3.79 -8.53 0.13
C LEU A 27 4.48 -7.49 -0.76
N ASP A 28 5.81 -7.47 -0.70
CA ASP A 28 6.66 -6.52 -1.43
C ASP A 28 7.00 -6.98 -2.86
N ASP A 29 7.42 -6.02 -3.70
CA ASP A 29 7.86 -6.24 -5.09
C ASP A 29 6.86 -7.01 -5.98
N PHE A 30 5.54 -6.81 -5.78
CA PHE A 30 4.53 -7.56 -6.51
C PHE A 30 4.60 -7.29 -8.02
N GLY A 31 4.56 -8.37 -8.80
CA GLY A 31 4.64 -8.35 -10.26
C GLY A 31 6.05 -8.57 -10.84
N ILE A 32 7.08 -8.75 -10.00
CA ILE A 32 8.41 -9.18 -10.47
C ILE A 32 8.83 -10.54 -9.93
N GLY A 33 9.23 -11.42 -10.85
CA GLY A 33 9.85 -12.69 -10.52
C GLY A 33 8.89 -13.64 -9.81
N TYR A 34 9.31 -14.15 -8.65
CA TYR A 34 8.63 -15.21 -7.89
C TYR A 34 7.40 -14.75 -7.10
N ALA A 35 7.15 -13.45 -6.96
CA ALA A 35 5.92 -12.92 -6.35
C ALA A 35 4.74 -13.06 -7.34
N SER A 36 4.33 -14.30 -7.53
CA SER A 36 3.20 -14.72 -8.37
C SER A 36 1.87 -14.55 -7.65
N LEU A 37 0.79 -14.44 -8.42
CA LEU A 37 -0.61 -14.51 -7.96
C LEU A 37 -0.89 -15.69 -7.02
N SER A 38 -0.18 -16.80 -7.22
CA SER A 38 -0.29 -18.01 -6.38
C SER A 38 0.03 -17.77 -4.90
N HIS A 39 0.74 -16.68 -4.58
CA HIS A 39 1.11 -16.30 -3.21
C HIS A 39 0.18 -15.25 -2.61
N VAL A 40 -0.80 -14.76 -3.36
CA VAL A 40 -1.77 -13.78 -2.88
C VAL A 40 -2.90 -14.53 -2.17
N ASN A 41 -2.73 -14.73 -0.86
CA ASN A 41 -3.74 -15.33 0.00
C ASN A 41 -4.30 -14.27 0.99
N PRO A 42 -5.57 -13.87 0.87
CA PRO A 42 -6.19 -12.88 1.76
C PRO A 42 -6.16 -13.25 3.26
N ASN A 43 -5.95 -14.53 3.58
CA ASN A 43 -5.83 -14.98 4.97
C ASN A 43 -4.42 -14.76 5.57
N GLU A 44 -3.43 -14.47 4.72
CA GLU A 44 -2.01 -14.46 5.09
C GLU A 44 -1.33 -13.12 4.89
N ILE A 45 -1.90 -12.25 4.05
CA ILE A 45 -1.40 -10.90 3.80
C ILE A 45 -2.54 -9.89 3.85
N ASP A 46 -2.20 -8.66 4.20
CA ASP A 46 -3.15 -7.56 4.36
C ASP A 46 -2.98 -6.47 3.28
N ARG A 47 -1.79 -6.37 2.68
CA ARG A 47 -1.48 -5.40 1.61
C ARG A 47 -0.57 -5.99 0.53
N LEU A 48 -0.79 -5.57 -0.72
CA LEU A 48 0.13 -5.76 -1.84
C LEU A 48 0.85 -4.45 -2.14
N LYS A 49 2.17 -4.49 -2.29
CA LYS A 49 2.96 -3.36 -2.75
C LYS A 49 3.31 -3.53 -4.24
N ILE A 50 2.88 -2.59 -5.07
CA ILE A 50 3.15 -2.60 -6.52
C ILE A 50 4.53 -1.99 -6.75
N ASP A 51 5.44 -2.77 -7.32
CA ASP A 51 6.81 -2.36 -7.58
C ASP A 51 6.89 -1.15 -8.53
N ARG A 52 7.88 -0.30 -8.26
CA ARG A 52 8.15 0.93 -9.02
C ARG A 52 8.30 0.75 -10.52
N ARG A 53 8.69 -0.42 -11.02
CA ARG A 53 8.84 -0.66 -12.47
C ARG A 53 7.52 -0.56 -13.23
N PHE A 54 6.39 -0.81 -12.55
CA PHE A 54 5.06 -0.61 -13.13
C PHE A 54 4.53 0.81 -12.90
N VAL A 55 5.08 1.53 -11.93
CA VAL A 55 4.69 2.91 -11.60
C VAL A 55 5.45 3.93 -12.44
N GLN A 56 6.72 3.66 -12.72
CA GLN A 56 7.59 4.54 -13.48
C GLN A 56 7.00 4.80 -14.87
N ASN A 57 6.86 6.08 -15.21
CA ASN A 57 6.31 6.55 -16.49
C ASN A 57 4.93 5.96 -16.82
N ILE A 58 4.11 5.59 -15.81
CA ILE A 58 2.78 4.99 -16.01
C ILE A 58 1.83 5.86 -16.85
N HIS A 59 2.04 7.18 -16.84
CA HIS A 59 1.27 8.15 -17.62
C HIS A 59 1.60 8.12 -19.12
N GLU A 60 2.79 7.62 -19.49
CA GLU A 60 3.24 7.49 -20.89
C GLU A 60 3.14 6.05 -21.40
N ASN A 61 3.19 5.07 -20.48
CA ASN A 61 3.19 3.65 -20.82
C ASN A 61 1.83 3.00 -20.55
N GLY A 62 1.05 2.84 -21.62
CA GLY A 62 -0.28 2.22 -21.55
C GLY A 62 -0.27 0.77 -21.04
N ASP A 63 0.83 0.02 -21.17
CA ASP A 63 0.90 -1.36 -20.68
C ASP A 63 1.14 -1.40 -19.17
N ASN A 64 2.00 -0.52 -18.64
CA ASN A 64 2.15 -0.32 -17.19
C ASN A 64 0.80 0.07 -16.56
N SER A 65 0.07 1.01 -17.16
CA SER A 65 -1.27 1.42 -16.70
C SER A 65 -2.26 0.25 -16.64
N LYS A 66 -2.28 -0.62 -17.66
CA LYS A 66 -3.12 -1.83 -17.68
C LYS A 66 -2.74 -2.82 -16.58
N ILE A 67 -1.44 -3.05 -16.38
CA ILE A 67 -0.96 -3.96 -15.34
C ILE A 67 -1.36 -3.46 -13.96
N VAL A 68 -1.07 -2.20 -13.64
CA VAL A 68 -1.43 -1.60 -12.34
C VAL A 68 -2.94 -1.63 -12.11
N ARG A 69 -3.75 -1.38 -13.15
CA ARG A 69 -5.21 -1.51 -13.08
C ARG A 69 -5.66 -2.94 -12.78
N ALA A 70 -5.11 -3.94 -13.47
CA ALA A 70 -5.44 -5.34 -13.24
C ALA A 70 -5.07 -5.79 -11.81
N ILE A 71 -3.92 -5.36 -11.30
CA ILE A 71 -3.50 -5.64 -9.92
C ILE A 71 -4.45 -4.97 -8.92
N THR A 72 -4.84 -3.72 -9.18
CA THR A 72 -5.77 -2.95 -8.34
C THR A 72 -7.14 -3.63 -8.27
N GLU A 73 -7.67 -4.10 -9.40
CA GLU A 73 -8.95 -4.80 -9.48
C GLU A 73 -8.91 -6.16 -8.80
N LEU A 74 -7.82 -6.92 -8.98
CA LEU A 74 -7.59 -8.18 -8.29
C LEU A 74 -7.59 -7.99 -6.78
N ALA A 75 -6.78 -7.06 -6.27
CA ALA A 75 -6.65 -6.82 -4.83
C ALA A 75 -7.99 -6.42 -4.22
N ARG A 76 -8.74 -5.55 -4.92
CA ARG A 76 -10.11 -5.18 -4.55
C ARG A 76 -11.04 -6.40 -4.49
N GLY A 77 -11.00 -7.28 -5.50
CA GLY A 77 -11.81 -8.51 -5.52
C GLY A 77 -11.45 -9.49 -4.40
N LEU A 78 -10.21 -9.48 -3.95
CA LEU A 78 -9.69 -10.31 -2.86
C LEU A 78 -9.86 -9.68 -1.46
N GLY A 79 -10.29 -8.41 -1.38
CA GLY A 79 -10.38 -7.68 -0.12
C GLY A 79 -9.02 -7.32 0.49
N ILE A 80 -7.97 -7.28 -0.32
CA ILE A 80 -6.61 -6.93 0.09
C ILE A 80 -6.34 -5.47 -0.30
N SER A 81 -5.66 -4.72 0.57
CA SER A 81 -5.29 -3.34 0.27
C SER A 81 -4.08 -3.27 -0.66
N ILE A 82 -3.86 -2.14 -1.33
CA ILE A 82 -2.68 -1.94 -2.20
C ILE A 82 -1.94 -0.66 -1.83
N VAL A 83 -0.65 -0.63 -2.14
CA VAL A 83 0.16 0.60 -2.19
C VAL A 83 1.04 0.57 -3.44
N ALA A 84 1.08 1.66 -4.19
CA ALA A 84 2.00 1.81 -5.32
C ALA A 84 3.31 2.45 -4.85
N GLU A 85 4.45 1.89 -5.25
CA GLU A 85 5.76 2.40 -4.85
C GLU A 85 6.51 3.09 -5.98
N GLY A 86 7.33 4.07 -5.61
CA GLY A 86 8.23 4.76 -6.53
C GLY A 86 7.52 5.73 -7.48
N ALA A 87 6.40 6.33 -7.07
CA ALA A 87 5.88 7.50 -7.78
C ALA A 87 6.79 8.70 -7.51
N GLU A 88 7.46 9.21 -8.55
CA GLU A 88 8.44 10.29 -8.41
C GLU A 88 7.92 11.62 -8.97
N THR A 89 6.86 11.57 -9.80
CA THR A 89 6.25 12.76 -10.43
C THR A 89 4.76 12.90 -10.10
N GLU A 90 4.24 14.13 -10.24
CA GLU A 90 2.80 14.42 -10.11
C GLU A 90 1.96 13.68 -11.16
N ALA A 91 2.46 13.56 -12.40
CA ALA A 91 1.80 12.83 -13.46
C ALA A 91 1.63 11.32 -13.17
N GLU A 92 2.62 10.71 -12.49
CA GLU A 92 2.52 9.33 -12.01
C GLU A 92 1.49 9.21 -10.89
N LEU A 93 1.46 10.14 -9.92
CA LEU A 93 0.43 10.19 -8.88
C LEU A 93 -0.98 10.31 -9.46
N ASP A 94 -1.20 11.24 -10.38
CA ASP A 94 -2.49 11.47 -11.02
C ASP A 94 -2.99 10.22 -11.75
N SER A 95 -2.08 9.53 -12.43
CA SER A 95 -2.40 8.28 -13.12
C SER A 95 -2.78 7.17 -12.13
N LEU A 96 -2.08 7.04 -11.01
CA LEU A 96 -2.40 6.07 -9.95
C LEU A 96 -3.76 6.36 -9.31
N MET A 97 -4.05 7.62 -8.99
CA MET A 97 -5.35 8.05 -8.46
C MET A 97 -6.48 7.77 -9.46
N ALA A 98 -6.27 8.03 -10.75
CA ALA A 98 -7.25 7.73 -11.80
C ALA A 98 -7.51 6.22 -11.98
N ILE A 99 -6.55 5.36 -11.62
CA ILE A 99 -6.74 3.90 -11.57
C ILE A 99 -7.51 3.47 -10.30
N GLY A 100 -7.55 4.32 -9.27
CA GLY A 100 -8.12 4.01 -7.96
C GLY A 100 -7.12 3.34 -7.01
N CYS A 101 -5.82 3.64 -7.19
CA CYS A 101 -4.76 3.30 -6.25
C CYS A 101 -4.49 4.50 -5.33
N ASP A 102 -5.19 4.53 -4.20
CA ASP A 102 -5.25 5.72 -3.32
C ASP A 102 -4.14 5.74 -2.26
N GLN A 103 -3.29 4.72 -2.21
CA GLN A 103 -2.11 4.69 -1.35
C GLN A 103 -0.86 4.63 -2.21
N VAL A 104 0.02 5.61 -2.01
CA VAL A 104 1.22 5.77 -2.82
C VAL A 104 2.41 6.12 -1.94
N GLN A 105 3.55 5.54 -2.25
CA GLN A 105 4.85 5.87 -1.69
C GLN A 105 5.78 6.31 -2.82
N GLY A 106 6.49 7.42 -2.62
CA GLY A 106 7.53 7.87 -3.56
C GLY A 106 7.92 9.33 -3.37
N TYR A 107 8.88 9.80 -4.17
CA TYR A 107 9.50 11.12 -4.02
C TYR A 107 8.54 12.27 -4.31
N SER A 108 7.46 12.04 -5.06
CA SER A 108 6.39 13.01 -5.24
C SER A 108 5.62 13.29 -3.94
N ILE A 109 5.68 12.38 -2.96
CA ILE A 109 5.14 12.56 -1.61
C ILE A 109 6.20 13.13 -0.67
N ALA A 110 7.31 12.41 -0.52
CA ALA A 110 8.46 12.80 0.29
C ALA A 110 9.68 11.92 0.02
N PHE A 111 10.87 12.47 0.20
CA PHE A 111 12.11 11.69 0.23
C PHE A 111 12.25 10.93 1.57
N PRO A 112 12.93 9.76 1.59
CA PRO A 112 13.39 9.15 2.83
C PRO A 112 14.19 10.15 3.66
N MET A 113 13.92 10.19 4.96
CA MET A 113 14.49 11.20 5.83
C MET A 113 14.81 10.65 7.23
N PRO A 114 15.77 11.25 7.95
CA PRO A 114 16.04 10.88 9.35
C PRO A 114 14.82 11.09 10.25
N HIS A 115 14.79 10.37 11.37
CA HIS A 115 13.70 10.41 12.36
C HIS A 115 13.18 11.82 12.66
N ASP A 116 14.06 12.76 13.00
CA ASP A 116 13.65 14.11 13.42
C ASP A 116 12.94 14.86 12.29
N LYS A 117 13.40 14.69 11.05
CA LYS A 117 12.78 15.27 9.87
C LYS A 117 11.47 14.59 9.51
N ALA A 118 11.37 13.28 9.69
CA ALA A 118 10.11 12.56 9.51
C ALA A 118 9.05 13.05 10.51
N LEU A 119 9.43 13.25 11.76
CA LEU A 119 8.53 13.75 12.80
C LEU A 119 8.05 15.18 12.50
N GLU A 120 8.95 16.07 12.10
CA GLU A 120 8.61 17.43 11.63
C GLU A 120 7.63 17.37 10.45
N TRP A 121 7.93 16.56 9.43
CA TRP A 121 7.13 16.43 8.22
C TRP A 121 5.72 15.90 8.50
N LEU A 122 5.61 14.87 9.36
CA LEU A 122 4.35 14.28 9.79
C LEU A 122 3.51 15.28 10.57
N THR A 123 4.09 15.91 11.58
CA THR A 123 3.38 16.86 12.46
C THR A 123 2.78 18.03 11.67
N ALA A 124 3.50 18.53 10.66
CA ALA A 124 3.02 19.61 9.80
C ALA A 124 1.82 19.22 8.92
N ARG A 125 1.60 17.91 8.69
CA ARG A 125 0.59 17.36 7.77
C ARG A 125 -0.48 16.52 8.46
N MET A 126 -0.37 16.31 9.77
CA MET A 126 -1.42 15.64 10.53
C MET A 126 -2.73 16.44 10.37
N PRO A 127 -3.86 15.78 10.03
CA PRO A 127 -5.13 16.45 9.98
C PRO A 127 -5.39 17.08 11.35
N LYS A 128 -5.62 18.40 11.39
CA LYS A 128 -5.97 19.08 12.63
C LYS A 128 -7.24 18.41 13.16
N LYS A 129 -7.18 17.81 14.36
CA LYS A 129 -8.38 17.25 15.01
C LYS A 129 -9.49 18.29 14.92
N ALA A 130 -10.65 17.88 14.41
CA ALA A 130 -11.83 18.72 14.43
C ALA A 130 -12.04 19.22 15.87
N LYS A 131 -12.17 20.54 16.05
CA LYS A 131 -12.57 21.10 17.35
C LYS A 131 -13.97 20.55 17.63
N LEU A 132 -14.09 19.62 18.59
CA LEU A 132 -15.39 19.30 19.16
C LEU A 132 -15.88 20.55 19.90
N THR A 133 -16.86 21.24 19.34
CA THR A 133 -17.64 22.22 20.09
C THR A 133 -18.64 21.45 20.93
N VAL A 134 -18.43 21.40 22.24
CA VAL A 134 -19.45 20.92 23.18
C VAL A 134 -20.58 21.95 23.16
N LEU A 135 -21.70 21.61 22.54
CA LEU A 135 -22.92 22.38 22.68
C LEU A 135 -23.41 22.18 24.12
N GLN A 136 -23.25 23.19 24.98
CA GLN A 136 -23.94 23.22 26.27
C GLN A 136 -25.44 23.34 25.97
N GLY A 137 -26.14 22.21 25.95
CA GLY A 137 -27.59 22.19 25.97
C GLY A 137 -28.06 22.79 27.30
N SER A 138 -28.81 23.89 27.25
CA SER A 138 -29.59 24.31 28.40
C SER A 138 -30.71 23.28 28.58
N LEU A 139 -30.67 22.54 29.69
CA LEU A 139 -31.86 21.85 30.19
C LEU A 139 -32.90 22.93 30.54
N ALA A 140 -33.98 22.95 29.78
CA ALA A 140 -35.24 23.61 30.13
C ALA A 140 -36.23 22.54 30.60
#